data_AF-A0A853J815-F1
#
_entry.id   AF-A0A853J815-F1
#
_cell.length_a   1.000
_cell.length_b   1.000
_cell.length_c   1.000
_cell.angle_alpha   90.00
_cell.angle_beta   90.00
_cell.angle_gamma   90.00
#
_symmetry.space_group_name_H-M   'P 1'
#
loop_
_entity.id
_entity.type
_entity.pdbx_description
1 polymer ?
#
loop_
_entity_poly.entity_id
_entity_poly.type
_entity_poly.pdbx_seq_one_letter_code
_entity_poly.pdbx_strand_id
1 'polypeptide(L)'
;MSVVPDEDLSGDAVLGSGSPAPGVPLFAEPYSSLPPPDALFMFGSSLVERYLVSNGWVREEPLNSNFPDGAAHEYERIWQKNCPIFTDTAWAVCGGWNFPWPDGDFIERSGTDLAVWTLREAEPWVEVFEENGVFTVRQRIT
;
A
#
# COMPACT_ATOMS: atom_id res chain seq x y z
N MET A 1 22.52 -28.40 3.39
CA MET A 1 21.78 -27.13 3.37
C MET A 1 21.47 -26.82 4.82
N SER A 2 22.26 -25.96 5.45
CA SER A 2 22.14 -25.65 6.88
C SER A 2 21.68 -24.20 7.00
N VAL A 3 20.52 -24.02 7.60
CA VAL A 3 20.03 -22.71 8.05
C VAL A 3 20.69 -22.44 9.41
N VAL A 4 21.18 -21.22 9.60
CA VAL A 4 21.47 -20.67 10.92
C VAL A 4 20.82 -19.28 10.93
N PRO A 5 19.84 -19.00 11.81
CA PRO A 5 19.43 -17.63 12.06
C PRO A 5 20.36 -17.05 13.12
N ASP A 6 20.76 -15.79 12.95
CA ASP A 6 21.23 -15.00 14.09
C ASP A 6 20.70 -13.57 13.94
N GLU A 7 20.05 -13.14 15.02
CA GLU A 7 19.49 -11.82 15.22
C GLU A 7 20.63 -10.86 15.55
N ASP A 8 20.72 -9.73 14.85
CA ASP A 8 21.20 -8.51 15.50
C ASP A 8 20.63 -7.27 14.80
N LEU A 9 19.70 -6.63 15.49
CA LEU A 9 19.03 -5.39 15.11
C LEU A 9 19.98 -4.21 15.36
N SER A 10 20.89 -3.96 14.43
CA SER A 10 21.53 -2.64 14.27
C SER A 10 22.03 -2.48 12.83
N GLY A 11 21.09 -2.24 11.92
CA GLY A 11 21.38 -2.10 10.49
C GLY A 11 21.96 -0.73 10.14
N ASP A 12 23.28 -0.55 10.28
CA ASP A 12 24.01 0.34 9.38
C ASP A 12 23.73 -0.12 7.94
N ALA A 13 23.45 0.82 7.04
CA ALA A 13 23.19 0.54 5.64
C ALA A 13 24.43 -0.09 4.98
N VAL A 14 24.48 -1.42 4.94
CA VAL A 14 25.50 -2.16 4.20
C VAL A 14 25.21 -1.98 2.71
N LEU A 15 25.90 -1.01 2.09
CA LEU A 15 25.99 -0.91 0.63
C LEU A 15 26.77 -2.14 0.14
N GLY A 16 26.03 -3.20 -0.22
CA GLY A 16 26.60 -4.42 -0.77
C GLY A 16 27.46 -4.11 -2.00
N SER A 17 28.75 -4.41 -1.92
CA SER A 17 29.75 -4.23 -2.98
C SER A 17 29.71 -5.32 -4.06
N GLY A 18 28.55 -5.94 -4.27
CA GLY A 18 28.34 -6.92 -5.33
C GLY A 18 28.32 -6.22 -6.68
N SER A 19 29.00 -6.79 -7.68
CA SER A 19 28.74 -6.39 -9.08
C SER A 19 27.25 -6.62 -9.36
N PRO A 20 26.55 -5.69 -10.04
CA PRO A 20 25.15 -5.89 -10.37
C PRO A 20 25.02 -7.24 -11.09
N ALA A 21 24.20 -8.14 -10.54
CA ALA A 21 23.82 -9.33 -11.29
C ALA A 21 23.20 -8.87 -12.63
N PRO A 22 23.38 -9.61 -13.74
CA PRO A 22 22.69 -9.28 -14.98
C PRO A 22 21.18 -9.22 -14.71
N GLY A 23 20.64 -8.00 -14.75
CA GLY A 23 19.25 -7.70 -14.42
C GLY A 23 18.44 -7.28 -15.64
N VAL A 24 17.12 -7.28 -15.50
CA VAL A 24 16.20 -6.73 -16.49
C VAL A 24 16.13 -5.21 -16.29
N PRO A 25 16.43 -4.38 -17.32
CA PRO A 25 16.25 -2.94 -17.22
C PRO A 25 14.79 -2.58 -16.93
N LEU A 26 14.57 -1.71 -15.93
CA LEU A 26 13.25 -1.18 -15.60
C LEU A 26 13.07 0.21 -16.21
N PHE A 27 11.83 0.51 -16.60
CA PHE A 27 11.40 1.82 -17.07
C PHE A 27 10.24 2.30 -16.22
N ALA A 28 10.09 3.63 -16.12
CA ALA A 28 9.00 4.25 -15.38
C ALA A 28 8.03 4.94 -16.34
N GLU A 29 6.74 4.82 -16.04
CA GLU A 29 5.69 5.57 -16.71
C GLU A 29 4.80 6.27 -15.67
N PRO A 30 4.31 7.50 -15.97
CA PRO A 30 3.32 8.13 -15.11
C PRO A 30 2.05 7.29 -15.02
N TYR A 31 1.54 7.12 -13.80
CA TYR A 31 0.33 6.36 -13.54
C TYR A 31 -0.58 7.14 -12.57
N SER A 32 -1.89 7.03 -12.75
CA SER A 32 -2.89 7.62 -11.85
C SER A 32 -3.55 6.53 -11.02
N SER A 33 -3.31 6.54 -9.71
CA SER A 33 -3.91 5.58 -8.80
C SER A 33 -5.29 6.04 -8.32
N LEU A 34 -6.27 5.14 -8.38
CA LEU A 34 -7.54 5.35 -7.70
C LEU A 34 -7.33 5.26 -6.18
N PRO A 35 -7.97 6.13 -5.37
CA PRO A 35 -7.93 5.99 -3.91
C PRO A 35 -8.53 4.64 -3.49
N PRO A 36 -7.97 3.94 -2.50
CA PRO A 36 -8.66 2.83 -1.88
C PRO A 36 -9.98 3.29 -1.22
N PRO A 37 -10.94 2.40 -0.97
CA PRO A 37 -12.19 2.74 -0.28
C PRO A 37 -11.97 3.51 1.04
N ASP A 38 -10.99 3.07 1.83
CA ASP A 38 -10.68 3.69 3.13
C ASP A 38 -10.18 5.14 2.98
N ALA A 39 -9.41 5.44 1.92
CA ALA A 39 -9.01 6.82 1.60
C ALA A 39 -10.22 7.68 1.20
N LEU A 40 -11.16 7.12 0.44
CA LEU A 40 -12.40 7.82 0.10
C LEU A 40 -13.24 8.09 1.34
N PHE A 41 -13.35 7.14 2.27
CA PHE A 41 -14.13 7.31 3.49
C PHE A 41 -13.52 8.40 4.37
N MET A 42 -12.20 8.33 4.58
CA MET A 42 -11.47 9.27 5.44
C MET A 42 -11.42 10.68 4.86
N PHE A 43 -10.99 10.83 3.61
CA PHE A 43 -10.68 12.14 3.00
C PHE A 43 -11.75 12.62 2.02
N GLY A 44 -12.79 11.82 1.79
CA GLY A 44 -13.86 12.15 0.86
C GLY A 44 -14.63 13.39 1.27
N SER A 45 -15.23 14.01 0.26
CA SER A 45 -16.07 15.21 0.41
C SER A 45 -17.26 15.00 1.36
N SER A 46 -17.99 16.08 1.68
CA SER A 46 -19.23 16.01 2.45
C SER A 46 -20.31 15.13 1.81
N LEU A 47 -20.22 14.83 0.51
CA LEU A 47 -21.11 13.86 -0.14
C LEU A 47 -20.81 12.44 0.33
N VAL A 48 -19.53 12.06 0.44
CA VAL A 48 -19.12 10.76 0.98
C VAL A 48 -19.53 10.67 2.43
N GLU A 49 -19.36 11.74 3.20
CA GLU A 49 -19.80 11.78 4.60
C GLU A 49 -21.29 11.50 4.76
N ARG A 50 -22.15 12.17 3.98
CA ARG A 50 -23.59 11.92 4.01
C ARG A 50 -23.94 10.48 3.62
N TYR A 51 -23.22 9.94 2.63
CA TYR A 51 -23.37 8.55 2.23
C TYR A 51 -23.01 7.58 3.36
N LEU A 52 -21.88 7.79 4.06
CA LEU A 52 -21.49 6.98 5.22
C LEU A 52 -22.52 7.09 6.36
N VAL A 53 -22.93 8.31 6.73
CA VAL A 53 -23.92 8.55 7.79
C VAL A 53 -25.26 7.88 7.46
N SER A 54 -25.70 7.93 6.20
CA SER A 54 -26.94 7.26 5.77
C SER A 54 -26.90 5.74 5.87
N ASN A 55 -25.68 5.17 5.88
CA ASN A 55 -25.40 3.76 6.04
C ASN A 55 -24.99 3.40 7.47
N GLY A 56 -25.07 4.34 8.42
CA GLY A 56 -24.66 4.10 9.82
C GLY A 56 -23.17 3.84 9.99
N TRP A 57 -22.34 4.31 9.05
CA TRP A 57 -20.90 4.10 9.02
C TRP A 57 -20.13 5.36 9.41
N VAL A 58 -18.94 5.20 9.98
CA VAL A 58 -18.03 6.30 10.35
C VAL A 58 -16.82 6.37 9.41
N ARG A 59 -16.13 7.51 9.33
CA ARG A 59 -15.05 7.74 8.36
C ARG A 59 -13.82 6.87 8.60
N GLU A 60 -13.57 6.57 9.88
CA GLU A 60 -12.42 5.82 10.36
C GLU A 60 -12.66 4.31 10.34
N GLU A 61 -13.85 3.84 9.98
CA GLU A 61 -14.12 2.41 9.91
C GLU A 61 -13.82 1.89 8.50
N PRO A 62 -12.87 0.94 8.34
CA PRO A 62 -12.49 0.44 7.02
C PRO A 62 -13.65 -0.31 6.36
N LEU A 63 -13.67 -0.31 5.02
CA LEU A 63 -14.67 -1.08 4.28
C LEU A 63 -14.54 -2.58 4.62
N ASN A 64 -15.64 -3.19 5.04
CA ASN A 64 -15.71 -4.62 5.31
C ASN A 64 -17.09 -5.18 4.95
N SER A 65 -17.29 -6.49 5.10
CA SER A 65 -18.53 -7.18 4.70
C SER A 65 -19.80 -6.75 5.44
N ASN A 66 -19.68 -5.97 6.52
CA ASN A 66 -20.82 -5.45 7.26
C ASN A 66 -21.34 -4.12 6.68
N PHE A 67 -20.64 -3.52 5.70
CA PHE A 67 -21.10 -2.30 5.06
C PHE A 67 -22.41 -2.58 4.29
N PRO A 68 -23.50 -1.84 4.56
CA PRO A 68 -24.84 -2.26 4.15
C PRO A 68 -25.16 -2.01 2.67
N ASP A 69 -24.46 -1.09 2.00
CA ASP A 69 -24.72 -0.72 0.61
C ASP A 69 -23.68 -1.30 -0.37
N GLY A 70 -24.17 -1.74 -1.54
CA GLY A 70 -23.35 -2.41 -2.55
C GLY A 70 -22.41 -1.50 -3.34
N ALA A 71 -22.64 -0.18 -3.39
CA ALA A 71 -21.87 0.73 -4.21
C ALA A 71 -20.41 0.87 -3.71
N ALA A 72 -20.19 0.80 -2.39
CA ALA A 72 -18.84 0.81 -1.82
C ALA A 72 -18.04 -0.43 -2.25
N HIS A 73 -18.66 -1.61 -2.22
CA HIS A 73 -18.05 -2.85 -2.70
C HIS A 73 -17.87 -2.88 -4.23
N GLU A 74 -18.75 -2.22 -4.97
CA GLU A 74 -18.54 -2.05 -6.40
C GLU A 74 -17.35 -1.16 -6.70
N TYR A 75 -17.21 -0.06 -5.97
CA TYR A 75 -16.02 0.79 -6.04
C TYR A 75 -14.75 0.03 -5.68
N GLU A 76 -14.77 -0.76 -4.60
CA GLU A 76 -13.64 -1.61 -4.20
C GLU A 76 -13.21 -2.54 -5.35
N ARG A 77 -14.16 -3.20 -6.03
CA ARG A 77 -13.84 -4.04 -7.20
C ARG A 77 -13.24 -3.25 -8.35
N ILE A 78 -13.67 -2.00 -8.58
CA ILE A 78 -13.09 -1.12 -9.60
C ILE A 78 -11.66 -0.74 -9.20
N TRP A 79 -11.45 -0.35 -7.95
CA TRP A 79 -10.14 -0.04 -7.41
C TRP A 79 -9.18 -1.24 -7.53
N GLN A 80 -9.61 -2.44 -7.11
CA GLN A 80 -8.80 -3.67 -7.22
C GLN A 80 -8.39 -3.97 -8.66
N LYS A 81 -9.28 -3.79 -9.65
CA LYS A 81 -8.95 -3.98 -11.08
C LYS A 81 -7.88 -3.04 -11.61
N ASN A 82 -7.63 -1.92 -10.93
CA ASN A 82 -6.64 -0.92 -11.32
C ASN A 82 -5.41 -0.94 -10.41
N CYS A 83 -5.49 -1.49 -9.19
CA CYS A 83 -4.38 -1.43 -8.26
C CYS A 83 -3.25 -2.40 -8.68
N PRO A 84 -2.00 -1.92 -8.83
CA PRO A 84 -0.89 -2.70 -9.39
C PRO A 84 -0.58 -4.05 -8.72
N ILE A 85 -0.90 -4.23 -7.43
CA ILE A 85 -0.73 -5.52 -6.75
C ILE A 85 -1.63 -6.62 -7.32
N PHE A 86 -2.80 -6.28 -7.87
CA PHE A 86 -3.75 -7.26 -8.42
C PHE A 86 -3.59 -7.47 -9.93
N THR A 87 -2.79 -6.65 -10.61
CA THR A 87 -2.67 -6.67 -12.07
C THR A 87 -1.35 -7.27 -12.57
N ASP A 88 -0.35 -7.46 -11.71
CA ASP A 88 1.00 -7.94 -12.07
C ASP A 88 1.68 -7.13 -13.19
N THR A 89 1.29 -5.85 -13.33
CA THR A 89 1.75 -4.96 -14.40
C THR A 89 3.02 -4.19 -14.06
N ALA A 90 3.40 -4.14 -12.78
CA ALA A 90 4.50 -3.30 -12.30
C ALA A 90 5.41 -4.05 -11.31
N TRP A 91 6.70 -3.76 -11.38
CA TRP A 91 7.69 -4.23 -10.41
C TRP A 91 7.65 -3.41 -9.11
N ALA A 92 7.37 -2.12 -9.23
CA ALA A 92 7.17 -1.22 -8.10
C ALA A 92 6.27 -0.06 -8.50
N VAL A 93 5.66 0.58 -7.51
CA VAL A 93 5.06 1.91 -7.62
C VAL A 93 5.87 2.92 -6.83
N CYS A 94 5.98 4.14 -7.34
CA CYS A 94 6.63 5.26 -6.67
C CYS A 94 5.59 6.36 -6.44
N GLY A 95 5.16 6.57 -5.21
CA GLY A 95 4.01 7.42 -4.91
C GLY A 95 2.67 6.69 -4.85
N GLY A 96 1.61 7.46 -4.66
CA GLY A 96 0.22 6.99 -4.68
C GLY A 96 -0.38 6.86 -3.29
N TRP A 97 -1.34 5.95 -3.16
CA TRP A 97 -2.05 5.71 -1.90
C TRP A 97 -1.46 4.53 -1.16
N ASN A 98 -1.41 4.62 0.16
CA ASN A 98 -1.09 3.50 1.04
C ASN A 98 -2.08 2.35 0.80
N PHE A 99 -1.59 1.12 0.84
CA PHE A 99 -2.45 -0.04 0.64
C PHE A 99 -3.25 -0.36 1.92
N PRO A 100 -4.58 -0.56 1.82
CA PRO A 100 -5.43 -0.87 2.98
C PRO A 100 -5.30 -2.34 3.37
N TRP A 101 -4.16 -2.70 3.98
CA TRP A 101 -3.95 -4.05 4.50
C TRP A 101 -5.02 -4.42 5.52
N PRO A 102 -5.44 -5.70 5.61
CA PRO A 102 -6.51 -6.15 6.51
C PRO A 102 -6.32 -5.81 7.99
N ASP A 103 -5.07 -5.58 8.41
CA ASP A 103 -4.71 -5.30 9.80
C ASP A 103 -5.00 -3.84 10.24
N GLY A 104 -5.68 -3.04 9.40
CA GLY A 104 -6.06 -1.65 9.73
C GLY A 104 -4.95 -0.61 9.50
N ASP A 105 -3.88 -1.01 8.80
CA ASP A 105 -2.68 -0.19 8.59
C ASP A 105 -2.94 1.15 7.88
N PHE A 106 -4.04 1.26 7.12
CA PHE A 106 -4.35 2.47 6.39
C PHE A 106 -4.53 3.68 7.31
N ILE A 107 -5.27 3.51 8.42
CA ILE A 107 -5.59 4.60 9.35
C ILE A 107 -4.33 5.05 10.08
N GLU A 108 -3.53 4.09 10.55
CA GLU A 108 -2.28 4.36 11.27
C GLU A 108 -1.29 5.17 10.41
N ARG A 109 -1.42 5.08 9.08
CA ARG A 109 -0.48 5.66 8.12
C ARG A 109 -1.10 6.75 7.27
N SER A 110 -2.30 7.19 7.58
CA SER A 110 -3.05 8.14 6.74
C SER A 110 -2.37 9.52 6.59
N GLY A 111 -1.43 9.84 7.49
CA GLY A 111 -0.59 11.04 7.45
C GLY A 111 0.80 10.86 6.81
N THR A 112 1.09 9.70 6.23
CA THR A 112 2.38 9.39 5.60
C THR A 112 2.25 9.21 4.09
N ASP A 113 3.28 9.62 3.35
CA ASP A 113 3.33 9.50 1.91
C ASP A 113 4.01 8.18 1.50
N LEU A 114 3.39 7.40 0.62
CA LEU A 114 4.03 6.21 0.06
C LEU A 114 5.13 6.63 -0.91
N ALA A 115 6.40 6.42 -0.57
CA ALA A 115 7.52 6.73 -1.45
C ALA A 115 7.73 5.63 -2.50
N VAL A 116 7.79 4.37 -2.06
CA VAL A 116 8.02 3.20 -2.92
C VAL A 116 7.27 1.99 -2.37
N TRP A 117 6.69 1.17 -3.26
CA TRP A 117 6.16 -0.14 -2.90
C TRP A 117 6.50 -1.17 -3.98
N THR A 118 7.22 -2.23 -3.59
CA THR A 118 7.58 -3.34 -4.50
C THR A 118 6.46 -4.36 -4.60
N LEU A 119 6.29 -4.94 -5.78
CA LEU A 119 5.14 -5.76 -6.11
C LEU A 119 5.57 -7.13 -6.66
N ARG A 120 5.70 -7.22 -7.98
CA ARG A 120 5.99 -8.45 -8.70
C ARG A 120 7.28 -9.11 -8.23
N GLU A 121 7.19 -10.42 -7.93
CA GLU A 121 8.31 -11.28 -7.54
C GLU A 121 9.14 -10.71 -6.37
N ALA A 122 8.51 -9.90 -5.52
CA ALA A 122 9.21 -9.09 -4.54
C ALA A 122 8.98 -9.52 -3.09
N GLU A 123 8.43 -10.70 -2.79
CA GLU A 123 8.28 -11.13 -1.40
C GLU A 123 9.66 -11.33 -0.73
N PRO A 124 9.94 -10.68 0.42
CA PRO A 124 9.03 -9.83 1.18
C PRO A 124 8.77 -8.47 0.54
N TRP A 125 7.49 -8.11 0.34
CA TRP A 125 7.14 -6.82 -0.26
C TRP A 125 7.65 -5.68 0.62
N VAL A 126 8.41 -4.78 0.01
CA VAL A 126 8.98 -3.59 0.65
C VAL A 126 8.08 -2.40 0.38
N GLU A 127 7.58 -1.78 1.45
CA GLU A 127 6.92 -0.48 1.44
C GLU A 127 7.84 0.54 2.12
N VAL A 128 8.08 1.68 1.46
CA VAL A 128 8.84 2.80 2.00
C VAL A 128 7.89 3.98 2.13
N PHE A 129 7.77 4.52 3.34
CA PHE A 129 6.94 5.68 3.64
C PHE A 129 7.82 6.86 3.99
N GLU A 130 7.39 8.06 3.61
CA GLU A 130 7.99 9.34 3.97
C GLU A 130 7.07 10.08 4.94
N GLU A 131 7.66 10.64 5.99
CA GLU A 131 7.00 11.56 6.90
C GLU A 131 8.00 12.64 7.33
N ASN A 132 7.76 13.89 6.95
CA ASN A 132 8.58 15.05 7.34
C ASN A 132 10.08 14.89 7.02
N GLY A 133 10.42 14.31 5.87
CA GLY A 133 11.78 14.04 5.43
C GLY A 133 12.42 12.77 6.02
N VAL A 134 11.68 12.02 6.86
CA VAL A 134 12.13 10.76 7.46
C VAL A 134 11.51 9.60 6.70
N PHE A 135 12.35 8.63 6.32
CA PHE A 135 11.89 7.42 5.63
C PHE A 135 11.77 6.25 6.61
N THR A 136 10.66 5.53 6.54
CA THR A 136 10.45 4.27 7.27
C THR A 136 10.21 3.13 6.29
N VAL A 137 10.76 1.96 6.59
CA VAL A 137 10.66 0.77 5.73
C VAL A 137 9.83 -0.29 6.44
N ARG A 138 8.88 -0.89 5.72
CA ARG A 138 8.12 -2.05 6.17
C ARG A 138 8.30 -3.18 5.17
N GLN A 139 8.48 -4.39 5.70
CA GLN A 139 8.54 -5.62 4.93
C GLN A 139 7.30 -6.45 5.24
N ARG A 140 6.69 -7.05 4.22
CA ARG A 140 5.52 -7.91 4.35
C ARG A 140 5.74 -9.26 3.70
N ILE A 141 5.22 -10.28 4.36
CA ILE A 141 5.24 -11.68 3.95
C ILE A 141 3.79 -12.16 4.06
N THR A 142 3.36 -13.01 3.14
CA THR A 142 2.05 -13.66 3.11
C THR A 142 2.07 -15.09 3.62
#